data_AF-A0A7J4CU48-F1
#
_entry.id   AF-A0A7J4CU48-F1
#
_cell.length_a   1.000
_cell.length_b   1.000
_cell.length_c   1.000
_cell.angle_alpha   90.00
_cell.angle_beta   90.00
_cell.angle_gamma   90.00
#
_symmetry.space_group_name_H-M   'P 1'
#
loop_
_entity.id
_entity.type
_entity.pdbx_description
1 polymer ?
#
loop_
_entity_poly.entity_id
_entity_poly.type
_entity_poly.pdbx_seq_one_letter_code
_entity_poly.pdbx_strand_id
1 'polypeptide(L)'
;DRRVFVTEQEAMAVEGENLAKASIAVTNASLAEKEAEAMRRAEVAKRKAEADIQSAQYDLEQERLRAEEIVREEIAKQQMEIAAEAEAERLRRIARGEADAIISVKKAEAEGINEVLSAKAIGYEKLVAATGGDTAAVATLLMVEQLEPIVARQVEAISNLKIDKITVWDSGGGGEGGSTANFVSSLIHSLPPVHDVAKMAGVELPDYLGKVKQDE
;
A
#
# COMPACT_ATOMS: atom_id res chain seq x y z
N ASP A 1 101.84 41.77 72.40
CA ASP A 1 101.25 40.52 72.92
C ASP A 1 99.77 40.61 73.24
N ARG A 2 99.34 41.41 74.24
CA ARG A 2 97.92 41.48 74.65
C ARG A 2 96.91 41.87 73.55
N ARG A 3 97.24 42.82 72.67
CA ARG A 3 96.35 43.23 71.56
C ARG A 3 96.14 42.13 70.51
N VAL A 4 97.20 41.37 70.20
CA VAL A 4 97.16 40.29 69.21
C VAL A 4 96.24 39.18 69.70
N PHE A 5 96.35 38.82 70.98
CA PHE A 5 95.47 37.84 71.63
C PHE A 5 93.99 38.26 71.62
N VAL A 6 93.69 39.53 71.90
CA VAL A 6 92.29 40.03 71.89
C VAL A 6 91.70 40.00 70.47
N THR A 7 92.44 40.45 69.46
CA THR A 7 91.97 40.41 68.06
C THR A 7 91.79 38.99 67.54
N GLU A 8 92.60 38.04 68.01
CA GLU A 8 92.50 36.62 67.65
C GLU A 8 91.25 35.97 68.28
N GLN A 9 90.93 36.31 69.52
CA GLN A 9 89.69 35.88 70.17
C GLN A 9 88.44 36.51 69.54
N GLU A 10 88.50 37.79 69.14
CA GLU A 10 87.41 38.45 68.39
C GLU A 10 87.18 37.79 67.02
N ALA A 11 88.24 37.45 66.28
CA ALA A 11 88.14 36.75 65.01
C ALA A 11 87.47 35.37 65.18
N MET A 12 87.87 34.62 66.22
CA MET A 12 87.29 33.32 66.53
C MET A 12 85.81 33.42 66.94
N ALA A 13 85.42 34.48 67.68
CA ALA A 13 84.04 34.74 68.02
C ALA A 13 83.18 35.10 66.78
N VAL A 14 83.71 35.95 65.88
CA VAL A 14 83.03 36.34 64.63
C VAL A 14 82.91 35.14 63.67
N GLU A 15 83.92 34.28 63.60
CA GLU A 15 83.88 33.05 62.83
C GLU A 15 82.77 32.10 63.34
N GLY A 16 82.68 31.92 64.67
CA GLY A 16 81.61 31.16 65.30
C GLY A 16 80.21 31.75 65.03
N GLU A 17 80.07 33.07 65.09
CA GLU A 17 78.80 33.76 64.80
C GLU A 17 78.38 33.62 63.33
N ASN A 18 79.33 33.68 62.40
CA ASN A 18 79.07 33.47 60.97
C ASN A 18 78.74 32.00 60.66
N LEU A 19 79.42 31.05 61.30
CA LEU A 19 79.09 29.62 61.20
C LEU A 19 77.68 29.34 61.72
N ALA A 20 77.28 29.94 62.84
CA ALA A 20 75.93 29.84 63.37
C ALA A 20 74.90 30.46 62.42
N LYS A 21 75.15 31.67 61.88
CA LYS A 21 74.28 32.32 60.89
C LYS A 21 74.15 31.51 59.61
N ALA A 22 75.24 30.93 59.12
CA ALA A 22 75.22 30.03 57.96
C ALA A 22 74.40 28.78 58.23
N SER A 23 74.56 28.17 59.42
CA SER A 23 73.78 27.01 59.85
C SER A 23 72.27 27.35 59.92
N ILE A 24 71.91 28.49 60.50
CA ILE A 24 70.53 28.98 60.57
C ILE A 24 69.95 29.19 59.16
N ALA A 25 70.72 29.79 58.24
CA ALA A 25 70.28 30.00 56.86
C ALA A 25 70.04 28.67 56.13
N VAL A 26 70.91 27.67 56.33
CA VAL A 26 70.76 26.33 55.75
C VAL A 26 69.53 25.62 56.34
N THR A 27 69.32 25.68 57.65
CA THR A 27 68.13 25.07 58.27
C THR A 27 66.84 25.73 57.82
N ASN A 28 66.82 27.06 57.68
CA ASN A 28 65.65 27.79 57.19
C ASN A 28 65.36 27.48 55.72
N ALA A 29 66.40 27.38 54.88
CA ALA A 29 66.25 26.96 53.49
C ALA A 29 65.68 25.53 53.38
N SER A 30 66.18 24.60 54.20
CA SER A 30 65.67 23.22 54.23
C SER A 30 64.22 23.14 54.73
N LEU A 31 63.83 23.97 55.71
CA LEU A 31 62.44 24.07 56.16
C LEU A 31 61.55 24.59 55.02
N ALA A 32 61.94 25.68 54.36
CA ALA A 32 61.19 26.25 53.24
C ALA A 32 61.04 25.28 52.06
N GLU A 33 62.07 24.49 51.75
CA GLU A 33 62.02 23.45 50.73
C GLU A 33 60.98 22.36 51.08
N LYS A 34 61.02 21.87 52.33
CA LYS A 34 60.05 20.85 52.81
C LYS A 34 58.62 21.39 52.85
N GLU A 35 58.43 22.64 53.24
CA GLU A 35 57.13 23.31 53.23
C GLU A 35 56.59 23.45 51.80
N ALA A 36 57.41 23.89 50.85
CA ALA A 36 57.02 24.00 49.44
C ALA A 36 56.68 22.64 48.83
N GLU A 37 57.45 21.59 49.15
CA GLU A 37 57.18 20.23 48.68
C GLU A 37 55.87 19.67 49.29
N ALA A 38 55.59 19.95 50.57
CA ALA A 38 54.34 19.58 51.22
C ALA A 38 53.14 20.31 50.62
N MET A 39 53.25 21.63 50.38
CA MET A 39 52.22 22.43 49.71
C MET A 39 51.95 21.91 48.30
N ARG A 40 53.00 21.67 47.51
CA ARG A 40 52.88 21.11 46.16
C ARG A 40 52.16 19.76 46.19
N ARG A 41 52.52 18.86 47.12
CA ARG A 41 51.86 17.55 47.26
C ARG A 41 50.38 17.70 47.62
N ALA A 42 50.06 18.57 48.58
CA ALA A 42 48.69 18.83 48.99
C ALA A 42 47.84 19.41 47.83
N GLU A 43 48.39 20.37 47.08
CA GLU A 43 47.68 21.02 45.99
C GLU A 43 47.50 20.09 44.79
N VAL A 44 48.51 19.29 44.43
CA VAL A 44 48.37 18.25 43.41
C VAL A 44 47.32 17.21 43.80
N ALA A 45 47.32 16.75 45.05
CA ALA A 45 46.30 15.82 45.53
C ALA A 45 44.89 16.42 45.47
N LYS A 46 44.75 17.70 45.88
CA LYS A 46 43.48 18.42 45.80
C LYS A 46 42.98 18.55 44.35
N ARG A 47 43.86 18.96 43.43
CA ARG A 47 43.50 19.10 42.01
C ARG A 47 43.16 17.78 41.34
N LYS A 48 43.85 16.68 41.71
CA LYS A 48 43.49 15.34 41.25
C LYS A 48 42.10 14.92 41.74
N ALA A 49 41.82 15.10 43.03
CA ALA A 49 40.51 14.80 43.58
C ALA A 49 39.40 15.65 42.92
N GLU A 50 39.63 16.94 42.67
CA GLU A 50 38.70 17.80 41.93
C GLU A 50 38.48 17.29 40.49
N ALA A 51 39.53 16.89 39.79
CA ALA A 51 39.43 16.34 38.44
C ALA A 51 38.65 15.02 38.40
N ASP A 52 38.90 14.11 39.36
CA ASP A 52 38.21 12.82 39.46
C ASP A 52 36.71 13.01 39.78
N ILE A 53 36.38 13.99 40.63
CA ILE A 53 34.98 14.34 40.91
C ILE A 53 34.30 14.89 39.65
N GLN A 54 34.98 15.77 38.91
CA GLN A 54 34.44 16.34 37.68
C GLN A 54 34.26 15.29 36.57
N SER A 55 35.21 14.35 36.41
CA SER A 55 35.05 13.26 35.45
C SER A 55 33.88 12.36 35.81
N ALA A 56 33.73 12.00 37.09
CA ALA A 56 32.61 11.19 37.54
C ALA A 56 31.25 11.90 37.34
N GLN A 57 31.19 13.22 37.54
CA GLN A 57 29.99 14.01 37.26
C GLN A 57 29.69 14.08 35.75
N TYR A 58 30.72 14.25 34.93
CA TYR A 58 30.57 14.27 33.48
C TYR A 58 30.03 12.94 32.96
N ASP A 59 30.59 11.82 33.42
CA ASP A 59 30.17 10.48 33.01
C ASP A 59 28.71 10.22 33.42
N LEU A 60 28.33 10.61 34.65
CA LEU A 60 26.95 10.49 35.13
C LEU A 60 25.97 11.31 34.28
N GLU A 61 26.34 12.55 33.94
CA GLU A 61 25.51 13.42 33.12
C GLU A 61 25.41 12.92 31.67
N GLN A 62 26.50 12.37 31.13
CA GLN A 62 26.51 11.77 29.80
C GLN A 62 25.58 10.56 29.74
N GLU A 63 25.63 9.67 30.73
CA GLU A 63 24.72 8.52 30.80
C GLU A 63 23.26 8.95 31.00
N ARG A 64 23.01 10.02 31.78
CA ARG A 64 21.67 10.61 31.94
C ARG A 64 21.11 11.11 30.61
N LEU A 65 21.90 11.89 29.85
CA LEU A 65 21.50 12.43 28.56
C LEU A 65 21.29 11.32 27.51
N ARG A 66 22.18 10.32 27.49
CA ARG A 66 22.02 9.12 26.64
C ARG A 66 20.74 8.38 26.96
N ALA A 67 20.46 8.13 28.24
CA ALA A 67 19.24 7.47 28.65
C ALA A 67 17.99 8.27 28.23
N GLU A 68 18.01 9.59 28.37
CA GLU A 68 16.91 10.46 27.95
C GLU A 68 16.69 10.42 26.43
N GLU A 69 17.75 10.47 25.63
CA GLU A 69 17.67 10.38 24.17
C GLU A 69 17.17 9.01 23.71
N ILE A 70 17.67 7.92 24.32
CA ILE A 70 17.21 6.55 24.04
C ILE A 70 15.71 6.41 24.36
N VAL A 71 15.27 6.91 25.52
CA VAL A 71 13.84 6.86 25.90
C VAL A 71 12.99 7.64 24.91
N ARG A 72 13.45 8.80 24.44
CA ARG A 72 12.73 9.59 23.43
C ARG A 72 12.59 8.84 22.11
N GLU A 73 13.67 8.25 21.62
CA GLU A 73 13.66 7.45 20.38
C GLU A 73 12.80 6.19 20.52
N GLU A 74 12.82 5.55 21.67
CA GLU A 74 11.99 4.37 21.94
C GLU A 74 10.50 4.71 21.96
N ILE A 75 10.12 5.83 22.58
CA ILE A 75 8.74 6.35 22.52
C ILE A 75 8.35 6.67 21.08
N ALA A 76 9.22 7.32 20.30
CA ALA A 76 8.95 7.63 18.89
C ALA A 76 8.73 6.35 18.07
N LYS A 77 9.59 5.34 18.25
CA LYS A 77 9.44 4.02 17.61
C LYS A 77 8.11 3.37 17.98
N GLN A 78 7.76 3.34 19.26
CA GLN A 78 6.49 2.78 19.72
C GLN A 78 5.29 3.53 19.14
N GLN A 79 5.34 4.86 19.07
CA GLN A 79 4.28 5.66 18.44
C GLN A 79 4.12 5.31 16.96
N MET A 80 5.21 5.15 16.22
CA MET A 80 5.16 4.76 14.80
C MET A 80 4.60 3.34 14.62
N GLU A 81 4.97 2.40 15.49
CA GLU A 81 4.47 1.03 15.46
C GLU A 81 2.96 0.97 15.74
N ILE A 82 2.51 1.65 16.81
CA ILE A 82 1.08 1.75 17.14
C ILE A 82 0.30 2.43 16.01
N ALA A 83 0.84 3.49 15.41
CA ALA A 83 0.17 4.17 14.30
C ALA A 83 0.06 3.27 13.05
N ALA A 84 1.13 2.52 12.73
CA ALA A 84 1.12 1.58 11.61
C ALA A 84 0.15 0.42 11.86
N GLU A 85 0.09 -0.12 13.08
CA GLU A 85 -0.84 -1.18 13.46
C GLU A 85 -2.29 -0.68 13.41
N ALA A 86 -2.56 0.53 13.92
CA ALA A 86 -3.87 1.15 13.87
C ALA A 86 -4.35 1.35 12.43
N GLU A 87 -3.47 1.80 11.53
CA GLU A 87 -3.80 1.99 10.12
C GLU A 87 -4.04 0.65 9.41
N ALA A 88 -3.22 -0.36 9.69
CA ALA A 88 -3.41 -1.71 9.15
C ALA A 88 -4.76 -2.30 9.60
N GLU A 89 -5.13 -2.12 10.87
CA GLU A 89 -6.40 -2.62 11.40
C GLU A 89 -7.59 -1.84 10.84
N ARG A 90 -7.46 -0.52 10.63
CA ARG A 90 -8.46 0.31 9.96
C ARG A 90 -8.73 -0.20 8.54
N LEU A 91 -7.67 -0.44 7.76
CA LEU A 91 -7.77 -0.97 6.40
C LEU A 91 -8.43 -2.35 6.37
N ARG A 92 -8.08 -3.25 7.31
CA ARG A 92 -8.72 -4.57 7.42
C ARG A 92 -10.21 -4.46 7.70
N ARG A 93 -10.64 -3.56 8.59
CA ARG A 93 -12.06 -3.37 8.89
C ARG A 93 -12.83 -2.81 7.71
N ILE A 94 -12.25 -1.86 6.99
CA ILE A 94 -12.87 -1.30 5.78
C ILE A 94 -13.02 -2.37 4.71
N ALA A 95 -11.95 -3.11 4.41
CA ALA A 95 -11.99 -4.19 3.42
C ALA A 95 -13.00 -5.28 3.80
N ARG A 96 -13.13 -5.63 5.09
CA ARG A 96 -14.19 -6.54 5.57
C ARG A 96 -15.58 -5.95 5.38
N GLY A 97 -15.80 -4.69 5.77
CA GLY A 97 -17.08 -4.02 5.59
C GLY A 97 -17.51 -3.93 4.12
N GLU A 98 -16.56 -3.64 3.23
CA GLU A 98 -16.79 -3.64 1.77
C GLU A 98 -17.11 -5.04 1.24
N ALA A 99 -16.38 -6.07 1.68
CA ALA A 99 -16.65 -7.45 1.30
C ALA A 99 -18.03 -7.91 1.78
N ASP A 100 -18.40 -7.61 3.02
CA ASP A 100 -19.71 -7.96 3.60
C ASP A 100 -20.84 -7.24 2.84
N ALA A 101 -20.65 -5.96 2.50
CA ALA A 101 -21.61 -5.22 1.68
C ALA A 101 -21.80 -5.86 0.30
N ILE A 102 -20.71 -6.22 -0.39
CA ILE A 102 -20.77 -6.88 -1.71
C ILE A 102 -21.46 -8.24 -1.61
N ILE A 103 -21.12 -9.04 -0.60
CA ILE A 103 -21.75 -10.35 -0.37
C ILE A 103 -23.25 -10.16 -0.13
N SER A 104 -23.65 -9.19 0.68
CA SER A 104 -25.05 -8.90 0.95
C SER A 104 -25.81 -8.50 -0.32
N VAL A 105 -25.24 -7.63 -1.15
CA VAL A 105 -25.84 -7.22 -2.44
C VAL A 105 -26.00 -8.42 -3.35
N LYS A 106 -24.93 -9.19 -3.58
CA LYS A 106 -24.97 -10.36 -4.47
C LYS A 106 -25.92 -11.44 -3.98
N LYS A 107 -26.03 -11.62 -2.67
CA LYS A 107 -26.96 -12.57 -2.07
C LYS A 107 -28.40 -12.14 -2.32
N ALA A 108 -28.72 -10.85 -2.10
CA ALA A 108 -30.04 -10.31 -2.40
C ALA A 108 -30.39 -10.41 -3.89
N GLU A 109 -29.44 -10.14 -4.79
CA GLU A 109 -29.61 -10.33 -6.23
C GLU A 109 -29.86 -11.80 -6.59
N ALA A 110 -29.10 -12.73 -6.03
CA ALA A 110 -29.27 -14.15 -6.26
C ALA A 110 -30.61 -14.67 -5.75
N GLU A 111 -31.05 -14.21 -4.56
CA GLU A 111 -32.36 -14.52 -4.00
C GLU A 111 -33.49 -13.99 -4.90
N GLY A 112 -33.39 -12.74 -5.36
CA GLY A 112 -34.37 -12.15 -6.28
C GLY A 112 -34.43 -12.87 -7.63
N ILE A 113 -33.29 -13.23 -8.22
CA ILE A 113 -33.25 -14.02 -9.47
C ILE A 113 -33.88 -15.39 -9.26
N ASN A 114 -33.58 -16.06 -8.14
CA ASN A 114 -34.14 -17.36 -7.82
C ASN A 114 -35.66 -17.29 -7.65
N GLU A 115 -36.17 -16.26 -6.97
CA GLU A 115 -37.61 -16.04 -6.81
C GLU A 115 -38.30 -15.83 -8.17
N VAL A 116 -37.72 -15.00 -9.05
CA VAL A 116 -38.25 -14.80 -10.41
C VAL A 116 -38.23 -16.10 -11.22
N LEU A 117 -37.15 -16.88 -11.17
CA LEU A 117 -37.03 -18.15 -11.89
C LEU A 117 -38.00 -19.20 -11.33
N SER A 118 -38.17 -19.26 -10.01
CA SER A 118 -39.13 -20.15 -9.36
C SER A 118 -40.56 -19.80 -9.73
N ALA A 119 -40.91 -18.51 -9.71
CA ALA A 119 -42.22 -18.03 -10.15
C ALA A 119 -42.48 -18.37 -11.63
N LYS A 120 -41.47 -18.22 -12.50
CA LYS A 120 -41.55 -18.63 -13.91
C LYS A 120 -41.76 -20.13 -14.05
N ALA A 121 -41.03 -20.96 -13.31
CA ALA A 121 -41.18 -22.41 -13.33
C ALA A 121 -42.59 -22.85 -12.93
N ILE A 122 -43.14 -22.26 -11.86
CA ILE A 122 -44.53 -22.49 -11.43
C ILE A 122 -45.52 -22.01 -12.50
N GLY A 123 -45.24 -20.87 -13.15
CA GLY A 123 -46.03 -20.37 -14.28
C GLY A 123 -46.06 -21.36 -15.45
N TYR A 124 -44.91 -21.91 -15.83
CA TYR A 124 -44.80 -22.94 -16.87
C TYR A 124 -45.53 -24.22 -16.48
N GLU A 125 -45.41 -24.67 -15.22
CA GLU A 125 -46.14 -25.84 -14.73
C GLU A 125 -47.67 -25.64 -14.85
N LYS A 126 -48.17 -24.45 -14.50
CA LYS A 126 -49.59 -24.11 -14.67
C LYS A 126 -50.01 -24.06 -16.14
N LEU A 127 -49.17 -23.54 -17.03
CA LEU A 127 -49.46 -23.54 -18.47
C LEU A 127 -49.53 -24.96 -19.03
N VAL A 128 -48.60 -25.84 -18.64
CA VAL A 128 -48.62 -27.27 -19.01
C VAL A 128 -49.86 -27.98 -18.48
N ALA A 129 -50.27 -27.68 -17.23
CA ALA A 129 -51.50 -28.23 -16.68
C ALA A 129 -52.75 -27.72 -17.41
N ALA A 130 -52.78 -26.45 -17.81
CA ALA A 130 -53.91 -25.83 -18.51
C ALA A 130 -54.11 -26.34 -19.95
N THR A 131 -53.03 -26.77 -20.63
CA THR A 131 -53.11 -27.41 -21.95
C THR A 131 -53.40 -28.91 -21.90
N GLY A 132 -53.71 -29.46 -20.72
CA GLY A 132 -54.01 -30.88 -20.55
C GLY A 132 -52.79 -31.79 -20.71
N GLY A 133 -51.57 -31.26 -20.54
CA GLY A 133 -50.32 -32.01 -20.67
C GLY A 133 -49.77 -32.11 -22.08
N ASP A 134 -50.38 -31.46 -23.07
CA ASP A 134 -49.82 -31.38 -24.42
C ASP A 134 -48.64 -30.40 -24.48
N THR A 135 -47.43 -30.95 -24.51
CA THR A 135 -46.17 -30.20 -24.54
C THR A 135 -45.96 -29.44 -25.85
N ALA A 136 -46.58 -29.85 -26.95
CA ALA A 136 -46.43 -29.17 -28.25
C ALA A 136 -47.20 -27.84 -28.31
N ALA A 137 -48.39 -27.81 -27.73
CA ALA A 137 -49.18 -26.59 -27.61
C ALA A 137 -48.51 -25.56 -26.67
N VAL A 138 -47.90 -26.02 -25.58
CA VAL A 138 -47.15 -25.17 -24.63
C VAL A 138 -45.90 -24.59 -25.27
N ALA A 139 -45.11 -25.39 -25.98
CA ALA A 139 -43.92 -24.91 -26.69
C ALA A 139 -44.28 -23.83 -27.71
N THR A 140 -45.38 -24.01 -28.45
CA THR A 140 -45.86 -23.01 -29.42
C THR A 140 -46.25 -21.69 -28.74
N LEU A 141 -46.96 -21.77 -27.61
CA LEU A 141 -47.40 -20.58 -26.86
C LEU A 141 -46.21 -19.83 -26.23
N LEU A 142 -45.22 -20.56 -25.68
CA LEU A 142 -43.97 -19.99 -25.16
C LEU A 142 -43.10 -19.37 -26.26
N MET A 143 -43.06 -19.98 -27.46
CA MET A 143 -42.36 -19.41 -28.60
C MET A 143 -43.00 -18.09 -29.05
N VAL A 144 -44.33 -18.01 -29.08
CA VAL A 144 -45.04 -16.77 -29.43
C VAL A 144 -44.77 -15.67 -28.40
N GLU A 145 -44.77 -15.99 -27.10
CA GLU A 145 -44.42 -15.02 -26.05
C GLU A 145 -42.96 -14.52 -26.17
N GLN A 146 -42.02 -15.40 -26.52
CA GLN A 146 -40.60 -15.02 -26.69
C GLN A 146 -40.27 -14.35 -28.02
N LEU A 147 -41.17 -14.38 -29.01
CA LEU A 147 -40.97 -13.63 -30.25
C LEU A 147 -41.03 -12.12 -30.03
N GLU A 148 -41.90 -11.62 -29.15
CA GLU A 148 -42.03 -10.19 -28.87
C GLU A 148 -40.72 -9.54 -28.36
N PRO A 149 -40.03 -10.04 -27.31
CA PRO A 149 -38.78 -9.46 -26.86
C PRO A 149 -37.62 -9.64 -27.86
N ILE A 150 -37.64 -10.70 -28.68
CA ILE A 150 -36.63 -10.91 -29.74
C ILE A 150 -36.79 -9.86 -30.84
N VAL A 151 -38.02 -9.64 -31.29
CA VAL A 151 -38.34 -8.62 -32.31
C VAL A 151 -38.02 -7.23 -31.77
N ALA A 152 -38.37 -6.93 -30.52
CA ALA A 152 -38.04 -5.65 -29.89
C ALA A 152 -36.53 -5.38 -29.85
N ARG A 153 -35.71 -6.37 -29.43
CA ARG A 153 -34.24 -6.25 -29.43
C ARG A 153 -33.65 -6.15 -30.83
N GLN A 154 -34.23 -6.83 -31.81
CA GLN A 154 -33.81 -6.73 -33.21
C GLN A 154 -34.12 -5.35 -33.79
N VAL A 155 -35.29 -4.78 -33.49
CA VAL A 155 -35.63 -3.41 -33.88
C VAL A 155 -34.73 -2.40 -33.19
N GLU A 156 -34.41 -2.59 -31.90
CA GLU A 156 -33.45 -1.74 -31.19
C GLU A 156 -32.03 -1.83 -31.80
N ALA A 157 -31.55 -3.03 -32.14
CA ALA A 157 -30.28 -3.22 -32.82
C ALA A 157 -30.26 -2.59 -34.23
N ILE A 158 -31.37 -2.66 -34.98
CA ILE A 158 -31.54 -1.97 -36.28
C ILE A 158 -31.57 -0.45 -36.09
N SER A 159 -32.22 0.05 -35.03
CA SER A 159 -32.27 1.48 -34.73
C SER A 159 -30.89 2.05 -34.31
N ASN A 160 -30.05 1.23 -33.69
CA ASN A 160 -28.68 1.57 -33.30
C ASN A 160 -27.65 1.33 -34.42
N LEU A 161 -28.03 0.71 -35.54
CA LEU A 161 -27.24 0.75 -36.77
C LEU A 161 -27.34 2.17 -37.35
N LYS A 162 -26.36 3.01 -36.99
CA LYS A 162 -26.09 4.24 -37.74
C LYS A 162 -25.63 3.84 -39.13
N ILE A 163 -26.52 3.91 -40.12
CA ILE A 163 -26.15 3.83 -41.53
C ILE A 163 -25.43 5.16 -41.87
N ASP A 164 -24.19 5.31 -41.39
CA ASP A 164 -23.44 6.57 -41.44
C ASP A 164 -22.95 6.92 -42.86
N LYS A 165 -23.05 6.00 -43.84
CA LYS A 165 -22.76 6.31 -45.24
C LYS A 165 -23.27 5.22 -46.19
N ILE A 166 -24.35 5.48 -46.92
CA ILE A 166 -24.59 4.77 -48.17
C ILE A 166 -23.62 5.37 -49.19
N THR A 167 -22.43 4.78 -49.31
CA THR A 167 -21.54 5.09 -50.43
C THR A 167 -21.90 4.14 -51.55
N VAL A 168 -22.80 4.57 -52.44
CA VAL A 168 -22.92 3.92 -53.74
C VAL A 168 -21.59 4.17 -54.43
N TRP A 169 -20.72 3.16 -54.46
CA TRP A 169 -19.63 3.15 -55.41
C TRP A 169 -20.28 2.88 -56.77
N ASP A 170 -20.61 3.96 -57.47
CA ASP A 170 -20.73 3.93 -58.91
C ASP A 170 -19.33 3.61 -59.44
N SER A 171 -19.01 2.33 -59.56
CA SER A 171 -17.86 1.90 -60.33
C SER A 171 -18.22 2.19 -61.78
N GLY A 172 -17.84 3.39 -62.23
CA GLY A 172 -18.11 3.90 -63.56
C GLY A 172 -17.94 2.83 -64.63
N GLY A 173 -19.07 2.46 -65.23
CA GLY A 173 -19.17 1.55 -66.34
C GLY A 173 -20.50 1.83 -67.03
N GLY A 174 -20.47 2.73 -68.01
CA GLY A 174 -21.67 3.16 -68.74
C GLY A 174 -22.42 1.97 -69.35
N GLY A 175 -23.71 1.88 -69.05
CA GLY A 175 -24.63 0.91 -69.62
C GLY A 175 -25.99 0.99 -68.94
N GLU A 176 -27.04 1.13 -69.74
CA GLU A 176 -28.43 1.34 -69.36
C GLU A 176 -28.98 0.21 -68.46
N GLY A 177 -29.11 0.47 -67.14
CA GLY A 177 -29.69 -0.48 -66.19
C GLY A 177 -29.44 -0.08 -64.73
N GLY A 178 -30.45 0.48 -64.06
CA GLY A 178 -30.32 1.13 -62.75
C GLY A 178 -29.82 0.23 -61.60
N SER A 179 -28.84 0.77 -60.87
CA SER A 179 -28.19 0.25 -59.65
C SER A 179 -29.14 -0.17 -58.50
N THR A 180 -30.44 0.17 -58.58
CA THR A 180 -31.44 -0.22 -57.58
C THR A 180 -31.86 -1.69 -57.66
N ALA A 181 -31.74 -2.36 -58.81
CA ALA A 181 -32.10 -3.78 -58.93
C ALA A 181 -31.09 -4.73 -58.24
N ASN A 182 -29.80 -4.35 -58.22
CA ASN A 182 -28.74 -5.16 -57.60
C ASN A 182 -28.67 -5.04 -56.08
N PHE A 183 -29.24 -3.99 -55.48
CA PHE A 183 -29.33 -3.85 -54.01
C PHE A 183 -30.40 -4.76 -53.39
N VAL A 184 -31.52 -5.00 -54.11
CA VAL A 184 -32.56 -5.94 -53.66
C VAL A 184 -32.08 -7.38 -53.78
N SER A 185 -31.28 -7.69 -54.81
CA SER A 185 -30.70 -9.02 -54.99
C SER A 185 -29.66 -9.36 -53.93
N SER A 186 -28.85 -8.39 -53.49
CA SER A 186 -27.83 -8.61 -52.45
C SER A 186 -28.40 -8.71 -51.03
N LEU A 187 -29.57 -8.13 -50.74
CA LEU A 187 -30.29 -8.34 -49.48
C LEU A 187 -30.90 -9.75 -49.38
N ILE A 188 -31.32 -10.32 -50.52
CA ILE A 188 -31.80 -11.72 -50.61
C ILE A 188 -30.65 -12.73 -50.42
N HIS A 189 -29.42 -12.36 -50.77
CA HIS A 189 -28.22 -13.19 -50.59
C HIS A 189 -27.47 -12.96 -49.26
N SER A 190 -27.88 -11.99 -48.42
CA SER A 190 -27.22 -11.67 -47.15
C SER A 190 -27.87 -12.31 -45.91
N LEU A 191 -28.91 -13.13 -46.09
CA LEU A 191 -29.26 -14.11 -45.08
C LEU A 191 -28.23 -15.24 -45.18
N PRO A 192 -27.29 -15.41 -44.22
CA PRO A 192 -26.51 -16.63 -44.17
C PRO A 192 -27.51 -17.79 -44.15
N PRO A 193 -27.25 -18.89 -44.87
CA PRO A 193 -28.19 -20.00 -44.94
C PRO A 193 -28.40 -20.56 -43.54
N VAL A 194 -29.45 -20.06 -42.87
CA VAL A 194 -29.88 -20.48 -41.53
C VAL A 194 -30.16 -21.98 -41.50
N HIS A 195 -30.41 -22.57 -42.67
CA HIS A 195 -30.57 -23.99 -42.92
C HIS A 195 -29.28 -24.81 -42.69
N ASP A 196 -28.08 -24.28 -42.98
CA ASP A 196 -26.82 -25.00 -42.77
C ASP A 196 -26.37 -24.95 -41.31
N VAL A 197 -26.66 -23.85 -40.61
CA VAL A 197 -26.36 -23.69 -39.17
C VAL A 197 -27.33 -24.52 -38.32
N ALA A 198 -28.60 -24.61 -38.69
CA ALA A 198 -29.59 -25.45 -38.01
C ALA A 198 -29.29 -26.95 -38.14
N LYS A 199 -28.77 -27.39 -39.30
CA LYS A 199 -28.37 -28.79 -39.53
C LYS A 199 -27.12 -29.19 -38.73
N MET A 200 -26.15 -28.28 -38.53
CA MET A 200 -25.00 -28.52 -37.66
C MET A 200 -25.38 -28.57 -36.16
N ALA A 201 -26.49 -27.94 -35.77
CA ALA A 201 -27.02 -27.94 -34.41
C ALA A 201 -28.09 -29.04 -34.14
N GLY A 202 -28.41 -29.88 -35.14
CA GLY A 202 -29.29 -31.05 -34.99
C GLY A 202 -30.78 -30.73 -34.85
N VAL A 203 -31.25 -29.58 -35.32
CA VAL A 203 -32.66 -29.16 -35.20
C VAL A 203 -33.29 -29.06 -36.59
N GLU A 204 -34.33 -29.87 -36.84
CA GLU A 204 -35.15 -29.79 -38.05
C GLU A 204 -36.20 -28.68 -37.92
N LEU A 205 -36.21 -27.75 -38.87
CA LEU A 205 -37.19 -26.66 -38.92
C LEU A 205 -38.44 -27.09 -39.70
N PRO A 206 -39.65 -26.62 -39.31
CA PRO A 206 -40.91 -27.00 -39.97
C PRO A 206 -41.01 -26.63 -41.46
N ASP A 207 -41.71 -27.46 -42.22
CA ASP A 207 -41.80 -27.48 -43.69
C ASP A 207 -42.31 -26.19 -44.40
N TYR A 208 -42.82 -25.20 -43.66
CA TYR A 208 -43.33 -23.95 -44.23
C TYR A 208 -42.28 -22.86 -44.42
N LEU A 209 -41.03 -23.08 -43.99
CA LEU A 209 -39.91 -22.15 -44.20
C LEU A 209 -39.14 -22.35 -45.51
N GLY A 210 -39.64 -23.23 -46.39
CA GLY A 210 -39.16 -23.43 -47.75
C GLY A 210 -38.32 -24.71 -47.90
N LYS A 211 -38.60 -25.47 -48.96
CA LYS A 211 -37.80 -26.63 -49.36
C LYS A 211 -36.77 -26.18 -50.40
N VAL A 212 -35.50 -26.53 -50.18
CA VAL A 212 -34.47 -26.42 -51.23
C VAL A 212 -34.83 -27.43 -52.31
N LYS A 213 -35.05 -26.96 -53.54
CA LYS A 213 -35.03 -27.82 -54.72
C LYS A 213 -33.62 -28.41 -54.82
N GLN A 214 -33.52 -29.74 -54.77
CA GLN A 214 -32.31 -30.43 -55.19
C GLN A 214 -32.16 -30.20 -56.69
N ASP A 215 -31.19 -29.37 -57.08
CA ASP A 215 -30.66 -29.38 -58.43
C ASP A 215 -29.67 -30.56 -58.53
N GLU A 216 -29.78 -31.34 -59.61
CA GLU A 216 -28.75 -32.30 -60.06
C GLU A 216 -27.46 -31.57 -60.44
#